data_AF-A0A5K1JUV7-F1
#
_entry.id   AF-A0A5K1JUV7-F1
#
_cell.length_a   1.000
_cell.length_b   1.000
_cell.length_c   1.000
_cell.angle_alpha   90.00
_cell.angle_beta   90.00
_cell.angle_gamma   90.00
#
_symmetry.space_group_name_H-M   'P 1'
#
loop_
_entity.id
_entity.type
_entity.pdbx_description
1 polymer ?
#
loop_
_entity_poly.entity_id
_entity_poly.type
_entity_poly.pdbx_seq_one_letter_code
_entity_poly.pdbx_strand_id
1 'polypeptide(L)'
;MSANGNATKPPTILEKIYAQRQKDVDAAKATPGTRPEELDAYLQMGLAPSLIPLVPRLKTNPSTATASPSLSLMAEIKRASPSKGDIAPHVNPARQALLYAQAGASVISVLTEPTWFKGSLLDMRLVRQAIEPLGAARPAVLRKEFIFAEY
;
A
#
# COMPACT_ATOMS: atom_id res chain seq x y z
N MET A 1 22.14 48.99 7.54
CA MET A 1 20.89 48.21 7.50
C MET A 1 20.97 47.27 6.30
N SER A 2 21.48 46.05 6.49
CA SER A 2 21.49 45.04 5.42
C SER A 2 20.50 43.96 5.80
N ALA A 3 19.33 44.00 5.16
CA ALA A 3 18.36 42.92 5.22
C ALA A 3 18.93 41.74 4.43
N ASN A 4 19.47 40.75 5.13
CA ASN A 4 19.83 39.47 4.53
C ASN A 4 18.52 38.74 4.22
N GLY A 5 18.06 38.88 2.98
CA GLY A 5 16.91 38.15 2.45
C GLY A 5 17.23 36.66 2.37
N ASN A 6 16.88 35.93 3.42
CA ASN A 6 17.03 34.48 3.45
C ASN A 6 15.89 33.89 2.59
N ALA A 7 16.14 33.71 1.30
CA ALA A 7 15.17 33.09 0.39
C ALA A 7 14.91 31.64 0.84
N THR A 8 13.69 31.37 1.32
CA THR A 8 13.27 30.03 1.73
C THR A 8 13.30 29.09 0.53
N LYS A 9 14.08 28.01 0.61
CA LYS A 9 14.13 26.96 -0.43
C LYS A 9 12.72 26.39 -0.67
N PRO A 10 12.37 26.06 -1.93
CA PRO A 10 11.10 25.42 -2.22
C PRO A 10 11.03 24.03 -1.53
N PRO A 11 9.85 23.59 -1.09
CA PRO A 11 9.72 22.32 -0.40
C PRO A 11 10.06 21.14 -1.31
N THR A 12 10.73 20.14 -0.74
CA THR A 12 11.03 18.85 -1.36
C THR A 12 9.76 18.06 -1.66
N ILE A 13 9.87 17.04 -2.52
CA ILE A 13 8.72 16.19 -2.82
C ILE A 13 8.19 15.44 -1.59
N LEU A 14 9.08 15.01 -0.69
CA LEU A 14 8.67 14.30 0.53
C LEU A 14 7.91 15.23 1.48
N GLU A 15 8.36 16.49 1.65
CA GLU A 15 7.64 17.49 2.46
C GLU A 15 6.27 17.82 1.86
N LYS A 16 6.17 17.90 0.54
CA LYS A 16 4.88 18.09 -0.15
C LYS A 16 3.94 16.90 0.09
N ILE A 17 4.45 15.68 -0.05
CA ILE A 17 3.67 14.46 0.22
C ILE A 17 3.21 14.45 1.67
N TYR A 18 4.11 14.64 2.63
CA TYR A 18 3.79 14.66 4.05
C TYR A 18 2.70 15.69 4.39
N ALA A 19 2.85 16.93 3.91
CA ALA A 19 1.89 18.00 4.17
C ALA A 19 0.50 17.70 3.59
N GLN A 20 0.42 17.05 2.44
CA GLN A 20 -0.86 16.62 1.87
C GLN A 20 -1.44 15.42 2.64
N ARG A 21 -0.60 14.45 3.01
CA ARG A 21 -1.05 13.28 3.76
C ARG A 21 -1.58 13.62 5.14
N GLN A 22 -1.09 14.67 5.79
CA GLN A 22 -1.70 15.21 7.01
C GLN A 22 -3.17 15.58 6.76
N LYS A 23 -3.45 16.36 5.70
CA LYS A 23 -4.82 16.75 5.34
C LYS A 23 -5.69 15.55 4.99
N ASP A 24 -5.14 14.58 4.26
CA ASP A 24 -5.86 13.38 3.87
C ASP A 24 -6.24 12.51 5.09
N VAL A 25 -5.32 12.38 6.06
CA VAL A 25 -5.58 11.68 7.33
C VAL A 25 -6.60 12.42 8.17
N ASP A 26 -6.51 13.74 8.29
CA ASP A 26 -7.46 14.55 9.05
C ASP A 26 -8.87 14.46 8.46
N ALA A 27 -8.98 14.49 7.12
CA ALA A 27 -10.25 14.28 6.43
C ALA A 27 -10.81 12.87 6.65
N ALA A 28 -9.96 11.84 6.60
CA ALA A 28 -10.38 10.46 6.84
C ALA A 28 -10.85 10.26 8.29
N LYS A 29 -10.15 10.82 9.27
CA LYS A 29 -10.54 10.82 10.69
C LYS A 29 -11.90 11.48 10.95
N ALA A 30 -12.34 12.40 10.10
CA ALA A 30 -13.63 13.05 10.22
C ALA A 30 -14.76 12.32 9.44
N THR A 31 -14.42 11.32 8.62
CA THR A 31 -15.37 10.65 7.73
C THR A 31 -16.09 9.51 8.45
N PRO A 32 -17.45 9.47 8.43
CA PRO A 32 -18.20 8.34 8.96
C PRO A 32 -17.78 6.99 8.36
N GLY A 33 -17.63 5.98 9.21
CA GLY A 33 -17.15 4.64 8.84
C GLY A 33 -15.63 4.51 8.83
N THR A 34 -14.89 5.60 9.03
CA THR A 34 -13.43 5.55 9.21
C THR A 34 -12.96 6.35 10.41
N ARG A 35 -13.84 6.85 11.29
CA ARG A 35 -13.37 7.52 12.51
C ARG A 35 -12.55 6.57 13.40
N PRO A 36 -11.58 7.07 14.18
CA PRO A 36 -10.75 6.22 15.04
C PRO A 36 -11.55 5.22 15.89
N GLU A 37 -12.61 5.69 16.55
CA GLU A 37 -13.48 4.86 17.39
C GLU A 37 -14.26 3.78 16.62
N GLU A 38 -14.59 4.04 15.35
CA GLU A 38 -15.25 3.07 14.48
C GLU A 38 -14.24 2.01 14.01
N LEU A 39 -13.01 2.43 13.67
CA LEU A 39 -11.93 1.51 13.31
C LEU A 39 -11.56 0.59 14.49
N ASP A 40 -11.46 1.13 15.71
CA ASP A 40 -11.23 0.35 16.92
C ASP A 40 -12.34 -0.67 17.15
N ALA A 41 -13.60 -0.28 16.97
CA ALA A 41 -14.73 -1.20 17.04
C ALA A 41 -14.62 -2.33 16.00
N TYR A 42 -14.24 -2.02 14.76
CA TYR A 42 -14.06 -3.04 13.71
C TYR A 42 -12.92 -4.02 14.02
N LEU A 43 -11.85 -3.54 14.65
CA LEU A 43 -10.74 -4.38 15.11
C LEU A 43 -11.19 -5.31 16.24
N GLN A 44 -11.91 -4.80 17.23
CA GLN A 44 -12.46 -5.60 18.34
C GLN A 44 -13.46 -6.65 17.85
N MET A 45 -14.25 -6.31 16.83
CA MET A 45 -15.19 -7.23 16.18
C MET A 45 -14.51 -8.29 15.29
N GLY A 46 -13.21 -8.16 15.03
CA GLY A 46 -12.49 -9.08 14.15
C GLY A 46 -12.92 -9.01 12.69
N LEU A 47 -13.37 -7.83 12.21
CA LEU A 47 -13.80 -7.65 10.81
C LEU A 47 -12.63 -7.68 9.81
N ALA A 48 -11.40 -7.56 10.29
CA ALA A 48 -10.22 -7.64 9.46
C ALA A 48 -10.04 -9.05 8.88
N PRO A 49 -9.71 -9.20 7.58
CA PRO A 49 -9.44 -10.51 7.00
C PRO A 49 -8.16 -11.12 7.59
N SER A 50 -8.07 -12.45 7.58
CA SER A 50 -6.91 -13.17 8.10
C SER A 50 -5.60 -12.67 7.50
N LEU A 51 -4.63 -12.39 8.37
CA LEU A 51 -3.31 -11.90 8.00
C LEU A 51 -2.37 -13.05 7.62
N ILE A 52 -1.47 -12.78 6.66
CA ILE A 52 -0.32 -13.64 6.38
C ILE A 52 0.92 -12.88 6.86
N PRO A 53 1.68 -13.44 7.82
CA PRO A 53 2.91 -12.81 8.31
C PRO A 53 3.91 -12.58 7.18
N LEU A 54 4.29 -11.31 6.97
CA LEU A 54 5.13 -10.89 5.84
C LEU A 54 6.53 -11.51 5.89
N VAL A 55 7.18 -11.50 7.05
CA VAL A 55 8.56 -12.02 7.20
C VAL A 55 8.63 -13.53 6.94
N PRO A 56 7.78 -14.37 7.56
CA PRO A 56 7.70 -15.79 7.19
C PRO A 56 7.41 -16.00 5.71
N ARG A 57 6.48 -15.26 5.11
CA ARG A 57 6.15 -15.37 3.68
C ARG A 57 7.32 -15.05 2.75
N LEU A 58 8.19 -14.12 3.12
CA LEU A 58 9.42 -13.83 2.37
C LEU A 58 10.47 -14.95 2.50
N LYS A 59 10.43 -15.74 3.57
CA LYS A 59 11.34 -16.90 3.75
C LYS A 59 10.80 -18.15 3.08
N THR A 60 9.47 -18.32 3.08
CA THR A 60 8.79 -19.49 2.51
C THR A 60 7.59 -19.05 1.69
N ASN A 61 7.64 -19.30 0.38
CA ASN A 61 6.50 -19.13 -0.51
C ASN A 61 5.93 -20.51 -0.91
N PRO A 62 4.77 -20.93 -0.36
CA PRO A 62 4.14 -22.20 -0.69
C PRO A 62 3.79 -22.34 -2.18
N SER A 63 3.56 -21.24 -2.88
CA SER A 63 3.23 -21.25 -4.32
C SER A 63 4.43 -21.58 -5.22
N THR A 64 5.66 -21.55 -4.67
CA THR A 64 6.90 -21.79 -5.42
C THR A 64 7.79 -22.83 -4.74
N ALA A 65 7.21 -23.69 -3.90
CA ALA A 65 7.94 -24.63 -3.04
C ALA A 65 8.55 -25.85 -3.78
N THR A 66 9.08 -25.64 -4.98
CA THR A 66 10.03 -26.59 -5.59
C THR A 66 11.42 -26.42 -4.93
N ALA A 67 12.26 -27.46 -5.00
CA ALA A 67 13.35 -27.80 -4.07
C ALA A 67 14.54 -26.81 -3.91
N SER A 68 14.38 -25.51 -4.16
CA SER A 68 15.33 -24.47 -3.77
C SER A 68 14.65 -23.10 -3.70
N PRO A 69 14.67 -22.40 -2.55
CA PRO A 69 14.11 -21.06 -2.42
C PRO A 69 15.10 -20.05 -3.02
N SER A 70 15.19 -19.95 -4.33
CA SER A 70 16.24 -19.10 -4.92
C SER A 70 15.88 -17.62 -4.97
N LEU A 71 14.60 -17.23 -4.86
CA LEU A 71 14.19 -15.84 -4.94
C LEU A 71 12.81 -15.57 -4.31
N SER A 72 12.73 -14.52 -3.48
CA SER A 72 11.46 -13.98 -3.01
C SER A 72 11.13 -12.67 -3.71
N LEU A 73 9.96 -12.62 -4.35
CA LEU A 73 9.50 -11.46 -5.11
C LEU A 73 8.47 -10.65 -4.33
N MET A 74 8.72 -9.35 -4.19
CA MET A 74 7.72 -8.35 -3.79
C MET A 74 7.27 -7.59 -5.05
N ALA A 75 6.11 -7.94 -5.60
CA ALA A 75 5.58 -7.30 -6.79
C ALA A 75 4.75 -6.06 -6.40
N GLU A 76 5.01 -4.90 -7.01
CA GLU A 76 4.36 -3.64 -6.68
C GLU A 76 3.32 -3.23 -7.72
N ILE A 77 2.10 -2.95 -7.29
CA ILE A 77 1.05 -2.32 -8.10
C ILE A 77 1.18 -0.80 -7.91
N LYS A 78 1.55 -0.09 -8.98
CA LYS A 78 1.81 1.36 -8.98
C LYS A 78 1.37 2.01 -10.29
N ARG A 79 0.49 3.02 -10.21
CA ARG A 79 -0.02 3.75 -11.39
C ARG A 79 0.90 4.87 -11.83
N ALA A 80 1.48 5.60 -10.90
CA ALA A 80 2.36 6.74 -11.17
C ALA A 80 3.47 6.88 -10.13
N SER A 81 4.45 7.74 -10.38
CA SER A 81 5.38 8.25 -9.36
C SER A 81 5.76 9.70 -9.64
N PRO A 82 6.14 10.49 -8.60
CA PRO A 82 6.60 11.86 -8.81
C PRO A 82 7.73 12.01 -9.83
N SER A 83 8.62 11.02 -9.89
CA SER A 83 9.80 11.04 -10.75
C SER A 83 9.55 10.59 -12.20
N LYS A 84 8.53 9.77 -12.44
CA LYS A 84 8.26 9.16 -13.76
C LYS A 84 6.92 9.54 -14.37
N GLY A 85 6.07 10.25 -13.63
CA GLY A 85 4.68 10.49 -14.04
C GLY A 85 3.90 9.18 -14.10
N ASP A 86 3.08 9.01 -15.13
CA ASP A 86 2.27 7.81 -15.33
C ASP A 86 3.13 6.61 -15.77
N ILE A 87 2.93 5.49 -15.08
CA ILE A 87 3.61 4.20 -15.32
C ILE A 87 2.61 3.18 -15.86
N ALA A 88 1.47 3.03 -15.18
CA ALA A 88 0.41 2.09 -15.55
C ALA A 88 -0.97 2.66 -15.15
N PRO A 89 -1.39 3.80 -15.72
CA PRO A 89 -2.56 4.55 -15.24
C PRO A 89 -3.88 3.77 -15.33
N HIS A 90 -3.97 2.81 -16.25
CA HIS A 90 -5.15 1.97 -16.48
C HIS A 90 -5.05 0.57 -15.85
N VAL A 91 -4.06 0.32 -14.98
CA VAL A 91 -3.91 -0.99 -14.33
C VAL A 91 -5.16 -1.30 -13.49
N ASN A 92 -5.74 -2.47 -13.74
CA ASN A 92 -6.74 -3.05 -12.85
C ASN A 92 -6.00 -3.78 -11.72
N PRO A 93 -6.11 -3.31 -10.46
CA PRO A 93 -5.30 -3.82 -9.35
C PRO A 93 -5.66 -5.28 -9.00
N ALA A 94 -6.93 -5.66 -9.08
CA ALA A 94 -7.40 -7.02 -8.80
C ALA A 94 -6.85 -8.01 -9.83
N ARG A 95 -6.95 -7.69 -11.12
CA ARG A 95 -6.40 -8.52 -12.20
C ARG A 95 -4.87 -8.63 -12.07
N GLN A 96 -4.20 -7.52 -11.79
CA GLN A 96 -2.74 -7.51 -11.64
C GLN A 96 -2.28 -8.34 -10.44
N ALA A 97 -3.02 -8.31 -9.34
CA ALA A 97 -2.71 -9.12 -8.16
C ALA A 97 -2.82 -10.62 -8.42
N LEU A 98 -3.84 -11.06 -9.15
CA LEU A 98 -3.97 -12.47 -9.56
C LEU A 98 -2.79 -12.90 -10.43
N LEU A 99 -2.40 -12.08 -11.41
CA LEU A 99 -1.22 -12.36 -12.25
C LEU A 99 0.05 -12.48 -11.42
N TYR A 100 0.28 -11.58 -10.46
CA TYR A 100 1.43 -11.65 -9.57
C TYR A 100 1.40 -12.89 -8.67
N ALA A 101 0.24 -13.25 -8.12
CA ALA A 101 0.09 -14.44 -7.30
C ALA A 101 0.39 -15.72 -8.10
N GLN A 102 -0.15 -15.83 -9.32
CA GLN A 102 0.09 -16.96 -10.22
C GLN A 102 1.56 -17.04 -10.68
N ALA A 103 2.22 -15.90 -10.86
CA ALA A 103 3.65 -15.83 -11.17
C ALA A 103 4.57 -16.13 -9.98
N GLY A 104 4.01 -16.45 -8.80
CA GLY A 104 4.80 -16.83 -7.62
C GLY A 104 5.30 -15.66 -6.78
N ALA A 105 4.65 -14.50 -6.80
CA ALA A 105 4.99 -13.42 -5.89
C ALA A 105 4.85 -13.86 -4.42
N SER A 106 5.83 -13.53 -3.58
CA SER A 106 5.75 -13.76 -2.14
C SER A 106 4.90 -12.68 -1.47
N VAL A 107 5.04 -11.44 -1.95
CA VAL A 107 4.30 -10.28 -1.43
C VAL A 107 3.77 -9.45 -2.60
N ILE A 108 2.57 -8.91 -2.45
CA ILE A 108 2.01 -7.87 -3.33
C ILE A 108 1.99 -6.56 -2.54
N SER A 109 2.81 -5.61 -2.97
CA SER A 109 2.86 -4.24 -2.46
C SER A 109 1.86 -3.37 -3.23
N VAL A 110 0.97 -2.68 -2.52
CA VAL A 110 -0.06 -1.83 -3.14
C VAL A 110 0.15 -0.40 -2.69
N LEU A 111 0.42 0.51 -3.64
CA LEU A 111 0.44 1.95 -3.36
C LEU A 111 -0.97 2.43 -3.03
N THR A 112 -1.15 3.08 -1.88
CA THR A 112 -2.44 3.63 -1.46
C THR A 112 -2.51 5.17 -1.51
N GLU A 113 -1.40 5.81 -1.86
CA GLU A 113 -1.27 7.27 -1.90
C GLU A 113 -1.98 7.84 -3.16
N PRO A 114 -2.98 8.72 -3.01
CA PRO A 114 -3.84 9.12 -4.12
C PRO A 114 -3.28 10.22 -5.02
N THR A 115 -2.46 11.14 -4.51
CA THR A 115 -2.12 12.39 -5.21
C THR A 115 -0.98 12.21 -6.21
N TRP A 116 0.11 11.58 -5.79
CA TRP A 116 1.32 11.40 -6.60
C TRP A 116 1.48 9.99 -7.16
N PHE A 117 1.00 8.97 -6.45
CA PHE A 117 1.08 7.58 -6.90
C PHE A 117 -0.21 7.06 -7.55
N LYS A 118 -1.30 7.84 -7.45
CA LYS A 118 -2.63 7.52 -7.99
C LYS A 118 -3.15 6.17 -7.48
N GLY A 119 -2.86 5.84 -6.22
CA GLY A 119 -3.32 4.66 -5.51
C GLY A 119 -4.54 4.93 -4.63
N SER A 120 -5.06 3.89 -3.98
CA SER A 120 -6.17 4.03 -3.02
C SER A 120 -6.28 2.84 -2.07
N LEU A 121 -6.93 3.04 -0.92
CA LEU A 121 -7.32 1.94 -0.03
C LEU A 121 -8.30 0.96 -0.70
N LEU A 122 -9.12 1.43 -1.64
CA LEU A 122 -10.01 0.57 -2.44
C LEU A 122 -9.19 -0.41 -3.30
N ASP A 123 -8.08 0.04 -3.91
CA ASP A 123 -7.19 -0.85 -4.65
C ASP A 123 -6.67 -1.97 -3.76
N MET A 124 -6.20 -1.65 -2.55
CA MET A 124 -5.72 -2.65 -1.59
C MET A 124 -6.81 -3.64 -1.19
N ARG A 125 -8.06 -3.16 -0.98
CA ARG A 125 -9.21 -4.02 -0.69
C ARG A 125 -9.50 -4.98 -1.84
N LEU A 126 -9.54 -4.47 -3.07
CA LEU A 126 -9.79 -5.26 -4.28
C LEU A 126 -8.68 -6.30 -4.52
N VAL A 127 -7.41 -5.92 -4.32
CA VAL A 127 -6.26 -6.84 -4.35
C VAL A 127 -6.47 -7.97 -3.35
N ARG A 128 -6.78 -7.62 -2.09
CA ARG A 128 -6.97 -8.61 -1.02
C ARG A 128 -8.10 -9.58 -1.34
N GLN A 129 -9.23 -9.09 -1.84
CA GLN A 129 -10.38 -9.91 -2.22
C GLN A 129 -10.08 -10.83 -3.40
N ALA A 130 -9.40 -10.31 -4.43
CA ALA A 130 -9.10 -11.08 -5.64
C ALA A 130 -8.23 -12.31 -5.36
N ILE A 131 -7.28 -12.23 -4.41
CA ILE A 131 -6.38 -13.33 -4.06
C ILE A 131 -6.88 -14.16 -2.86
N GLU A 132 -8.03 -13.83 -2.27
CA GLU A 132 -8.63 -14.59 -1.15
C GLU A 132 -8.85 -16.06 -1.50
N PRO A 133 -9.39 -16.44 -2.69
CA PRO A 133 -9.65 -17.84 -3.01
C PRO A 133 -8.41 -18.74 -3.04
N LEU A 134 -7.21 -18.15 -3.11
CA LEU A 134 -5.93 -18.88 -3.05
C LEU A 134 -5.58 -19.35 -1.62
N GLY A 135 -6.38 -18.99 -0.61
CA GLY A 135 -6.25 -19.45 0.77
C GLY A 135 -4.89 -19.15 1.38
N ALA A 136 -4.36 -20.08 2.17
CA ALA A 136 -3.05 -19.94 2.82
C ALA A 136 -1.89 -19.87 1.82
N ALA A 137 -2.06 -20.29 0.56
CA ALA A 137 -1.01 -20.21 -0.45
C ALA A 137 -0.82 -18.79 -1.03
N ARG A 138 -1.82 -17.91 -0.89
CA ARG A 138 -1.78 -16.56 -1.47
C ARG A 138 -0.60 -15.71 -0.96
N PRO A 139 -0.10 -14.72 -1.75
CA PRO A 139 0.90 -13.76 -1.28
C PRO A 139 0.43 -12.94 -0.06
N ALA A 140 1.38 -12.45 0.74
CA ALA A 140 1.08 -11.40 1.71
C ALA A 140 0.76 -10.08 0.98
N VAL A 141 -0.08 -9.23 1.58
CA VAL A 141 -0.40 -7.90 1.03
C VAL A 141 0.26 -6.85 1.90
N LEU A 142 1.00 -5.94 1.30
CA LEU A 142 1.66 -4.82 1.96
C LEU A 142 1.03 -3.50 1.53
N ARG A 143 0.60 -2.68 2.49
CA ARG A 143 0.24 -1.28 2.25
C ARG A 143 1.53 -0.48 2.06
N LYS A 144 1.74 0.05 0.85
CA LYS A 144 2.88 0.93 0.55
C LYS A 144 2.40 2.37 0.62
N GLU A 145 2.86 3.08 1.64
CA GLU A 145 2.32 4.40 2.00
C GLU A 145 3.34 5.22 2.80
N PHE A 146 3.06 6.51 2.97
CA PHE A 146 3.74 7.42 3.89
C PHE A 146 3.02 7.44 5.24
N ILE A 147 3.45 6.58 6.15
CA ILE A 147 2.84 6.40 7.47
C ILE A 147 3.52 7.32 8.49
N PHE A 148 2.75 8.14 9.19
CA PHE A 148 3.23 9.07 10.23
C PHE A 148 2.32 9.17 11.45
N ALA A 149 1.19 8.46 11.44
CA ALA A 149 0.20 8.40 12.51
C ALA A 149 -0.26 6.95 12.70
N GLU A 150 -0.80 6.65 13.88
CA GLU A 150 -1.37 5.33 14.20
C GLU A 150 -2.65 5.01 13.41
N TYR A 151 -3.38 6.05 13.02
CA TYR A 151 -4.56 5.99 12.15
C TYR A 151 -4.22 5.47 10.75
#